data_AF-A0A7J6X3G5-F1
#
_entry.id   AF-A0A7J6X3G5-F1
#
_cell.length_a   1.000
_cell.length_b   1.000
_cell.length_c   1.000
_cell.angle_alpha   90.00
_cell.angle_beta   90.00
_cell.angle_gamma   90.00
#
_symmetry.space_group_name_H-M   'P 1'
#
loop_
_entity.id
_entity.type
_entity.pdbx_description
1 polymer ?
#
loop_
_entity_poly.entity_id
_entity_poly.type
_entity_poly.pdbx_seq_one_letter_code
_entity_poly.pdbx_strand_id
1 'polypeptide(L)'
;MYVMKAELERGDVPKSIQCYMNDTGVTDEVAREHIRHLTDEAWKKMNAELWIDSPLPEAYVKAAVNFGRTGESFYQYEDGHGVPDGETRGRVLSLLVDTVPLK
;
A
#
# COMPACT_ATOMS: atom_id res chain seq x y z
N MET A 1 8.33 0.74 2.43
CA MET A 1 9.54 0.47 1.59
C MET A 1 10.68 -0.23 2.37
N TYR A 2 10.76 -0.08 3.70
CA TYR A 2 11.71 -0.77 4.59
C TYR A 2 11.41 -2.24 4.89
N VAL A 3 10.15 -2.67 4.70
CA VAL A 3 9.66 -4.04 4.92
C VAL A 3 10.56 -5.09 4.24
N MET A 4 10.99 -4.82 3.00
CA MET A 4 11.78 -5.78 2.21
C MET A 4 13.08 -6.20 2.86
N LYS A 5 13.80 -5.30 3.54
CA LYS A 5 15.11 -5.60 4.12
C LYS A 5 14.98 -6.52 5.33
N ALA A 6 14.02 -6.23 6.21
CA ALA A 6 13.71 -7.06 7.38
C ALA A 6 13.17 -8.45 6.98
N GLU A 7 12.32 -8.54 5.94
CA GLU A 7 11.81 -9.82 5.44
C GLU A 7 12.92 -10.69 4.83
N LEU A 8 13.87 -10.09 4.09
CA LEU A 8 15.05 -10.81 3.60
C LEU A 8 15.92 -11.36 4.73
N GLU A 9 16.17 -10.55 5.76
CA GLU A 9 16.96 -10.96 6.93
C GLU A 9 16.32 -12.15 7.67
N ARG A 10 14.99 -12.26 7.61
CA ARG A 10 14.23 -13.40 8.15
C ARG A 10 14.15 -14.62 7.22
N GLY A 11 14.70 -14.54 6.01
CA GLY A 11 14.69 -15.63 5.03
C GLY A 11 13.37 -15.79 4.28
N ASP A 12 12.56 -14.73 4.18
CA ASP A 12 11.33 -14.75 3.40
C ASP A 12 11.62 -14.86 1.89
N VAL A 13 10.61 -15.30 1.12
CA VAL A 13 10.70 -15.48 -0.33
C VAL A 13 10.88 -14.15 -1.06
N PRO A 14 11.54 -14.13 -2.24
CA PRO A 14 11.72 -12.93 -3.03
C PRO A 14 10.40 -12.21 -3.34
N LYS A 15 10.37 -10.89 -3.12
CA LYS A 15 9.27 -9.98 -3.44
C LYS A 15 9.51 -9.27 -4.77
N SER A 16 8.52 -8.51 -5.23
CA SER A 16 8.51 -7.84 -6.54
C SER A 16 9.79 -7.06 -6.87
N ILE A 17 10.37 -6.34 -5.90
CA ILE A 17 11.64 -5.61 -6.09
C ILE A 17 12.79 -6.57 -6.41
N GLN A 18 12.97 -7.64 -5.63
CA GLN A 18 14.06 -8.61 -5.83
C GLN A 18 13.86 -9.42 -7.11
N CYS A 19 12.62 -9.81 -7.41
CA CYS A 19 12.32 -10.47 -8.68
C CYS A 19 12.68 -9.56 -9.85
N TYR A 20 12.28 -8.29 -9.82
CA TYR A 20 12.62 -7.33 -10.88
C TYR A 20 14.13 -7.09 -11.01
N MET A 21 14.85 -6.95 -9.89
CA MET A 21 16.32 -6.86 -9.89
C MET A 21 16.96 -8.11 -10.52
N ASN A 22 16.49 -9.30 -10.15
CA ASN A 22 17.03 -10.55 -10.67
C ASN A 22 16.76 -10.71 -12.17
N ASP A 23 15.57 -10.34 -12.62
CA ASP A 23 15.13 -10.52 -14.01
C ASP A 23 15.77 -9.50 -14.97
N THR A 24 16.14 -8.31 -14.47
CA THR A 24 16.62 -7.20 -15.30
C THR A 24 18.06 -6.76 -15.00
N GLY A 25 18.65 -7.21 -13.89
CA GLY A 25 20.00 -6.84 -13.47
C GLY A 25 20.15 -5.39 -12.96
N VAL A 26 19.05 -4.69 -12.67
CA VAL A 26 19.08 -3.29 -12.21
C VAL A 26 19.37 -3.16 -10.70
N THR A 27 19.66 -1.95 -10.24
CA THR A 27 19.88 -1.66 -8.81
C THR A 27 18.56 -1.68 -8.02
N ASP A 28 18.68 -1.77 -6.69
CA ASP A 28 17.54 -1.71 -5.76
C ASP A 28 16.74 -0.40 -5.93
N GLU A 29 17.42 0.73 -6.11
CA GLU A 29 16.77 2.03 -6.32
C GLU A 29 15.92 2.04 -7.59
N VAL A 30 16.48 1.55 -8.71
CA VAL A 30 15.77 1.49 -10.01
C VAL A 30 14.58 0.53 -9.93
N ALA A 31 14.75 -0.62 -9.29
CA ALA A 31 13.66 -1.58 -9.10
C ALA A 31 12.53 -0.98 -8.25
N ARG A 32 12.86 -0.25 -7.18
CA ARG A 32 11.85 0.41 -6.33
C ARG A 32 11.11 1.52 -7.06
N GLU A 33 11.82 2.31 -7.86
CA GLU A 33 11.20 3.32 -8.71
C GLU A 33 10.22 2.69 -9.69
N HIS A 34 10.62 1.58 -10.34
CA HIS A 34 9.76 0.83 -11.24
C HIS A 34 8.49 0.31 -10.55
N ILE A 35 8.62 -0.35 -9.39
CA ILE A 35 7.46 -0.87 -8.64
C ILE A 35 6.54 0.27 -8.17
N ARG A 36 7.11 1.42 -7.78
CA ARG A 36 6.31 2.61 -7.42
C ARG A 36 5.53 3.14 -8.62
N HIS A 37 6.18 3.24 -9.77
CA HIS A 37 5.52 3.63 -11.01
C HIS A 37 4.36 2.69 -11.36
N LEU A 38 4.54 1.36 -11.25
CA LEU A 38 3.46 0.40 -11.47
C LEU A 38 2.30 0.58 -10.48
N THR A 39 2.61 0.92 -9.23
CA THR A 39 1.62 1.22 -8.19
C THR A 39 0.82 2.48 -8.55
N ASP A 40 1.50 3.54 -8.99
CA ASP A 40 0.87 4.79 -9.43
C ASP A 40 -0.04 4.58 -10.65
N GLU A 41 0.41 3.78 -11.63
CA GLU A 41 -0.39 3.43 -12.80
C GLU A 41 -1.63 2.59 -12.42
N ALA A 42 -1.50 1.67 -11.45
CA ALA A 42 -2.63 0.94 -10.92
C ALA A 42 -3.64 1.86 -10.22
N TRP A 43 -3.15 2.84 -9.44
CA TRP A 43 -4.00 3.87 -8.83
C TRP A 43 -4.76 4.71 -9.85
N LYS A 44 -4.10 5.15 -10.93
CA LYS A 44 -4.76 5.90 -12.00
C LYS A 44 -5.91 5.10 -12.62
N LYS A 45 -5.69 3.81 -12.90
CA LYS A 45 -6.73 2.92 -13.44
C LYS A 45 -7.89 2.78 -12.47
N MET A 46 -7.61 2.49 -11.20
CA MET A 46 -8.65 2.33 -10.19
C MET A 46 -9.45 3.62 -9.96
N ASN A 47 -8.81 4.78 -10.02
CA ASN A 47 -9.48 6.06 -9.95
C ASN A 47 -10.36 6.31 -11.18
N ALA A 48 -9.92 5.93 -12.39
CA ALA A 48 -10.73 6.06 -13.60
C ALA A 48 -12.03 5.23 -13.52
N GLU A 49 -11.97 4.02 -12.95
CA GLU A 49 -13.15 3.16 -12.74
C GLU A 49 -14.21 3.78 -11.81
N LEU A 50 -13.85 4.77 -10.97
CA LEU A 50 -14.82 5.51 -10.16
C LEU A 50 -15.67 6.49 -10.98
N TRP A 51 -15.24 6.85 -12.18
CA TRP A 51 -15.89 7.85 -13.04
C TRP A 51 -16.62 7.24 -14.25
N ILE A 52 -16.60 5.92 -14.39
CA ILE A 52 -17.26 5.19 -15.48
C ILE A 52 -18.49 4.48 -14.92
N ASP A 53 -19.54 4.37 -15.74
CA ASP A 53 -20.70 3.53 -15.43
C ASP A 53 -20.26 2.05 -15.35
N SER A 54 -20.03 1.60 -14.12
CA SER A 54 -19.62 0.23 -13.84
C SER A 54 -20.84 -0.70 -13.91
N PRO A 55 -20.71 -1.90 -14.50
CA PRO A 55 -21.74 -2.94 -14.39
C PRO A 55 -21.81 -3.55 -12.98
N LEU A 56 -20.87 -3.20 -12.10
CA LEU A 56 -20.78 -3.71 -10.73
C LEU A 56 -21.56 -2.80 -9.75
N PRO A 57 -22.05 -3.34 -8.64
CA PRO A 57 -22.68 -2.52 -7.60
C PRO A 57 -21.73 -1.44 -7.08
N GLU A 58 -22.23 -0.22 -6.88
CA GLU A 58 -21.44 0.91 -6.38
C GLU A 58 -20.72 0.59 -5.05
N ALA A 59 -21.37 -0.15 -4.16
CA ALA A 59 -20.78 -0.60 -2.90
C ALA A 59 -19.55 -1.51 -3.12
N TYR A 60 -19.57 -2.35 -4.15
CA TYR A 60 -18.44 -3.20 -4.50
C TYR A 60 -17.26 -2.35 -5.02
N VAL A 61 -17.54 -1.42 -5.93
CA VAL A 61 -16.53 -0.50 -6.47
C VAL A 61 -15.87 0.31 -5.34
N LYS A 62 -16.68 0.88 -4.44
CA LYS A 62 -16.18 1.60 -3.25
C LYS A 62 -15.34 0.71 -2.34
N ALA A 63 -15.75 -0.53 -2.11
CA ALA A 63 -14.98 -1.48 -1.31
C ALA A 63 -13.62 -1.78 -1.94
N ALA A 64 -13.56 -2.03 -3.25
CA ALA A 64 -12.31 -2.26 -3.98
C ALA A 64 -11.33 -1.09 -3.86
N VAL A 65 -11.82 0.15 -4.03
CA VAL A 65 -11.00 1.35 -3.85
C VAL A 65 -10.53 1.50 -2.40
N ASN A 66 -11.41 1.22 -1.43
CA ASN A 66 -11.03 1.29 -0.03
C ASN A 66 -9.98 0.23 0.33
N PHE A 67 -9.98 -0.96 -0.28
CA PHE A 67 -8.89 -1.93 -0.09
C PHE A 67 -7.54 -1.37 -0.54
N GLY A 68 -7.49 -0.72 -1.71
CA GLY A 68 -6.28 -0.03 -2.17
C GLY A 68 -5.82 1.04 -1.18
N ARG A 69 -6.75 1.88 -0.71
CA ARG A 69 -6.47 2.94 0.29
C ARG A 69 -5.97 2.36 1.61
N THR A 70 -6.56 1.26 2.07
CA THR A 70 -6.14 0.57 3.28
C THR A 70 -4.71 0.06 3.14
N GLY A 71 -4.38 -0.61 2.02
CA GLY A 71 -3.01 -1.04 1.73
C GLY A 71 -2.02 0.12 1.76
N GLU A 72 -2.30 1.21 1.05
CA GLU A 72 -1.45 2.40 1.07
C GLU A 72 -1.33 2.98 2.49
N SER A 73 -2.44 3.09 3.22
CA SER A 73 -2.44 3.65 4.58
C SER A 73 -1.56 2.88 5.57
N PHE A 74 -1.44 1.56 5.41
CA PHE A 74 -0.56 0.74 6.24
C PHE A 74 0.90 0.77 5.77
N TYR A 75 1.14 0.85 4.45
CA TYR A 75 2.46 0.56 3.88
C TYR A 75 3.18 1.77 3.26
N GLN A 76 2.58 2.96 3.28
CA GLN A 76 3.13 4.18 2.68
C GLN A 76 4.53 4.52 3.23
N TYR A 77 4.75 4.33 4.52
CA TYR A 77 6.00 4.66 5.19
C TYR A 77 6.78 3.37 5.51
N GLU A 78 6.17 2.47 6.28
CA GLU A 78 6.83 1.27 6.82
C GLU A 78 5.90 0.04 6.80
N ASP A 79 6.17 -0.99 7.60
CA ASP A 79 5.25 -2.10 7.81
C ASP A 79 4.24 -1.76 8.91
N GLY A 80 3.30 -0.86 8.61
CA GLY A 80 2.30 -0.43 9.59
C GLY A 80 1.36 -1.55 10.06
N HIS A 81 1.30 -2.69 9.35
CA HIS A 81 0.44 -3.80 9.73
C HIS A 81 1.15 -4.82 10.62
N GLY A 82 2.33 -5.29 10.21
CA GLY A 82 3.14 -6.25 10.98
C GLY A 82 3.84 -5.60 12.18
N VAL A 83 4.12 -4.30 12.08
CA VAL A 83 4.71 -3.48 13.14
C VAL A 83 3.85 -2.22 13.33
N PRO A 84 2.70 -2.32 14.03
CA PRO A 84 1.77 -1.20 14.19
C PRO A 84 2.27 -0.19 15.23
N ASP A 85 3.40 0.45 14.95
CA ASP A 85 3.95 1.58 15.70
C ASP A 85 3.74 2.90 14.94
N GLY A 86 4.36 3.97 15.45
CA GLY A 86 4.39 5.30 14.81
C GLY A 86 3.04 5.79 14.29
N GLU A 87 3.00 6.07 12.99
CA GLU A 87 1.85 6.63 12.27
C GLU A 87 0.60 5.75 12.32
N THR A 88 0.77 4.43 12.18
CA THR A 88 -0.39 3.51 12.17
C THR A 88 -1.07 3.50 13.53
N ARG A 89 -0.29 3.44 14.61
CA ARG A 89 -0.82 3.52 15.97
C ARG A 89 -1.56 4.83 16.21
N GLY A 90 -0.98 5.95 15.77
CA GLY A 90 -1.61 7.27 15.88
C GLY A 90 -2.97 7.33 15.17
N ARG A 91 -3.05 6.80 13.94
CA ARG A 91 -4.31 6.73 13.17
C ARG A 91 -5.37 5.86 13.87
N VAL A 92 -4.97 4.70 14.40
CA VAL A 92 -5.89 3.81 15.12
C VAL A 92 -6.47 4.47 16.37
N LEU A 93 -5.62 5.12 17.16
CA LEU A 93 -6.06 5.85 18.36
C LEU A 93 -7.06 6.96 17.98
N SER A 94 -6.69 7.80 17.02
CA SER A 94 -7.55 8.91 16.57
C SER A 94 -8.90 8.46 16.00
N LEU A 95 -8.98 7.30 15.35
CA LEU A 95 -10.19 6.85 14.64
C LEU A 95 -11.11 5.99 15.51
N LEU A 96 -10.54 5.20 16.44
CA LEU A 96 -11.27 4.14 17.15
C LEU A 96 -11.29 4.32 18.67
N VAL A 97 -10.41 5.16 19.24
CA VAL A 97 -10.27 5.33 20.69
C VAL A 97 -10.60 6.76 21.11
N ASP A 98 -9.95 7.73 20.48
CA ASP A 98 -10.11 9.14 20.80
C ASP A 98 -11.45 9.65 20.27
N THR A 99 -12.17 10.37 21.12
CA THR A 99 -13.43 10.99 20.73
C THR A 99 -13.17 12.33 20.04
N VAL A 100 -14.00 12.65 19.05
CA VAL A 100 -14.01 13.99 18.45
C VAL A 100 -14.62 14.96 19.46
N PRO A 101 -13.91 16.03 19.88
CA PRO A 101 -14.46 17.00 20.80
C PRO A 101 -15.70 17.66 20.19
N LEU A 102 -16.81 17.63 20.92
CA LEU A 102 -18.01 18.38 20.57
C LEU A 102 -17.80 19.83 21.03
N LYS A 103 -18.10 20.79 20.15
CA LYS A 103 -18.17 22.21 20.50
C LYS A 103 -19.48 22.53 21.22
#